data_AF-A0A8J2LCP6-F1
#
_entry.id   AF-A0A8J2LCP6-F1
#
_cell.length_a   1.000
_cell.length_b   1.000
_cell.length_c   1.000
_cell.angle_alpha   90.00
_cell.angle_beta   90.00
_cell.angle_gamma   90.00
#
_symmetry.space_group_name_H-M   'P 1'
#
loop_
_entity.id
_entity.type
_entity.pdbx_description
1 polymer ?
#
loop_
_entity_poly.entity_id
_entity_poly.type
_entity_poly.pdbx_seq_one_letter_code
_entity_poly.pdbx_strand_id
1 'polypeptide(L)' 'GEDLQVAAYAFGGHYDVHIDYFDPSPKDERGGRVATFMIYLLEPEFGGYTVFTEANAVAKPVKGSAVVWHNVLS' A
#
# COMPACT_ATOMS: atom_id res chain seq x y z
N GLY A 1 15.97 0.23 4.12
CA GLY A 1 14.87 -0.41 3.35
C GLY A 1 14.30 -1.52 4.20
N GLU A 2 13.02 -1.84 4.03
CA GLU A 2 12.36 -2.94 4.72
C GLU A 2 12.40 -4.20 3.84
N ASP A 3 12.27 -5.39 4.46
CA ASP A 3 12.12 -6.64 3.73
C ASP A 3 10.79 -6.68 2.95
N LEU A 4 10.72 -7.54 1.92
CA LEU A 4 9.49 -7.73 1.16
C LEU A 4 8.38 -8.27 2.06
N GLN A 5 7.28 -7.52 2.16
CA GLN A 5 6.08 -7.94 2.86
C GLN A 5 5.07 -8.56 1.88
N VAL A 6 4.51 -9.72 2.23
CA VAL A 6 3.52 -10.43 1.42
C VAL A 6 2.22 -10.57 2.22
N ALA A 7 1.12 -10.12 1.63
CA ALA A 7 -0.22 -10.25 2.21
C ALA A 7 -1.13 -11.08 1.29
N ALA A 8 -2.03 -11.85 1.88
CA ALA A 8 -3.04 -12.64 1.17
C ALA A 8 -4.41 -12.40 1.83
N TYR A 9 -5.40 -12.02 1.01
CA TYR A 9 -6.75 -11.73 1.46
C TYR A 9 -7.70 -12.81 0.95
N ALA A 10 -8.45 -13.43 1.86
CA ALA A 10 -9.53 -14.34 1.52
C ALA A 10 -10.80 -13.55 1.13
N PHE A 11 -11.84 -14.26 0.67
CA PHE A 11 -13.13 -13.63 0.36
C PHE A 11 -13.68 -12.82 1.55
N GLY A 12 -14.05 -11.56 1.31
CA GLY A 12 -14.49 -10.61 2.34
C GLY A 12 -13.36 -9.96 3.17
N GLY A 13 -12.12 -10.43 3.01
CA GLY A 13 -10.95 -9.81 3.60
C GLY A 13 -10.71 -8.42 3.01
N HIS A 14 -10.46 -7.46 3.88
CA HIS A 14 -10.11 -6.09 3.52
C HIS A 14 -9.07 -5.57 4.50
N TYR A 15 -8.48 -4.44 4.14
CA TYR A 15 -7.64 -3.66 5.03
C TYR A 15 -8.25 -2.26 5.11
N ASP A 16 -8.34 -1.72 6.33
CA ASP A 16 -8.91 -0.40 6.54
C ASP A 16 -8.03 0.70 5.95
N VAL A 17 -8.64 1.85 5.64
CA VAL A 17 -7.91 3.02 5.16
C VAL A 17 -6.87 3.42 6.21
N HIS A 18 -5.61 3.55 5.78
CA HIS A 18 -4.47 3.87 6.64
C HIS A 18 -3.44 4.68 5.85
N ILE A 19 -2.43 5.14 6.56
CA ILE A 19 -1.27 5.79 5.99
C ILE A 19 -0.03 4.95 6.28
N ASP A 20 0.86 4.85 5.30
CA ASP A 20 2.08 4.06 5.39
C ASP A 20 3.23 4.76 6.12
N TYR A 21 3.21 6.09 6.28
CA TYR A 21 4.24 6.77 7.07
C TYR A 21 4.02 6.57 8.57
N PHE A 22 5.13 6.46 9.31
CA PHE A 22 5.14 6.57 10.75
C PHE A 22 5.36 8.02 11.14
N ASP A 23 4.74 8.46 12.24
CA ASP A 23 5.08 9.74 12.86
C ASP A 23 6.56 9.66 13.28
N PRO A 24 7.45 10.55 12.81
CA PRO A 24 8.88 10.45 13.10
C PRO A 24 9.11 10.61 14.61
N SER A 25 9.29 9.50 15.30
CA SER A 25 9.79 9.49 16.67
C SER A 25 11.24 9.98 16.64
N PRO A 26 11.65 10.87 17.56
CA PRO A 26 13.05 11.29 17.69
C PRO A 26 14.02 10.13 17.94
N LYS A 27 13.51 8.93 18.23
CA LYS A 27 14.28 7.71 18.51
C LYS A 27 14.35 6.74 17.33
N ASP A 28 13.66 7.01 16.22
CA ASP A 28 13.71 6.10 15.06
C ASP A 28 14.88 6.46 14.14
N GLU A 29 16.02 5.84 14.41
CA GLU A 29 17.27 6.04 13.64
C GLU A 29 17.18 5.52 12.19
N ARG A 30 16.12 4.77 11.84
CA ARG A 30 15.95 4.17 10.51
C ARG A 30 15.23 5.07 9.50
N GLY A 31 14.66 6.19 9.96
CA GLY A 31 13.81 7.06 9.15
C GLY A 31 12.43 6.45 8.85
N GLY A 32 11.50 7.27 8.35
CA GLY A 32 10.14 6.84 7.98
C GLY A 32 10.05 6.24 6.56
N ARG A 33 8.93 5.57 6.26
CA ARG A 33 8.61 5.07 4.91
C ARG A 33 8.33 6.26 3.98
N VAL A 34 9.24 6.55 3.06
CA VAL A 34 9.14 7.69 2.12
C VAL A 34 8.27 7.39 0.89
N ALA A 35 8.16 6.12 0.51
CA ALA A 35 7.36 5.67 -0.63
C ALA A 35 6.93 4.22 -0.41
N THR A 36 5.85 3.84 -1.08
CA THR A 36 5.35 2.46 -1.12
C THR A 36 5.33 1.97 -2.56
N PHE A 37 5.82 0.74 -2.77
CA PHE A 37 5.76 0.02 -4.03
C PHE A 37 4.98 -1.28 -3.81
N MET A 38 3.72 -1.31 -4.23
CA MET A 38 2.83 -2.44 -4.00
C MET A 38 2.59 -3.21 -5.30
N ILE A 39 2.81 -4.52 -5.27
CA ILE A 39 2.66 -5.41 -6.43
C ILE A 39 1.42 -6.29 -6.24
N TYR A 40 0.57 -6.37 -7.26
CA TYR A 40 -0.52 -7.34 -7.28
C TYR A 40 -0.02 -8.70 -7.77
N LEU A 41 0.11 -9.67 -6.85
CA LEU A 41 0.56 -11.02 -7.20
C LEU A 41 -0.55 -11.86 -7.86
N LEU A 42 -1.81 -11.51 -7.61
CA LEU A 42 -3.01 -12.18 -8.14
C LEU A 42 -4.05 -11.14 -8.55
N GLU A 43 -4.97 -11.55 -9.43
CA GLU A 43 -6.11 -10.76 -9.88
C GLU A 43 -7.40 -11.45 -9.44
N PRO A 44 -8.11 -10.91 -8.43
CA PRO A 44 -9.37 -11.49 -7.97
C PRO A 44 -10.50 -11.23 -8.96
N GLU A 45 -11.45 -12.17 -9.04
CA GLU A 45 -12.65 -12.04 -9.90
C GLU A 45 -13.54 -10.85 -9.48
N PHE A 46 -13.61 -10.57 -8.17
CA PHE A 46 -14.40 -9.48 -7.61
C PHE A 46 -13.60 -8.73 -6.53
N GLY A 47 -13.70 -7.40 -6.53
CA GLY A 47 -13.08 -6.56 -5.49
C GLY A 47 -11.54 -6.47 -5.59
N GLY A 48 -10.88 -6.36 -4.44
CA GLY A 48 -9.42 -6.29 -4.33
C GLY A 48 -8.78 -4.98 -4.80
N TYR A 49 -9.59 -3.94 -5.01
CA TYR A 49 -9.12 -2.62 -5.41
C TYR A 49 -8.30 -1.96 -4.31
N THR A 50 -7.30 -1.19 -4.71
CA THR A 50 -6.64 -0.24 -3.82
C THR A 50 -7.25 1.13 -4.05
N VAL A 51 -7.84 1.69 -3.00
CA VAL A 51 -8.59 2.95 -3.05
C VAL A 51 -7.77 4.03 -2.36
N PHE A 52 -7.54 5.14 -3.06
CA PHE A 52 -6.94 6.36 -2.53
C PHE A 52 -8.06 7.40 -2.37
N THR A 53 -8.61 7.50 -1.15
CA THR A 53 -9.79 8.33 -0.85
C THR A 53 -9.55 9.81 -1.15
N GLU A 54 -8.43 10.36 -0.67
CA GLU A 54 -8.10 11.78 -0.84
C GLU A 54 -7.80 12.16 -2.30
N ALA A 55 -7.18 11.24 -3.05
CA ALA A 55 -6.90 11.44 -4.47
C ALA A 55 -8.13 11.17 -5.36
N ASN A 56 -9.23 10.68 -4.78
CA ASN A 56 -10.40 10.17 -5.50
C ASN A 56 -10.01 9.22 -6.65
N ALA A 57 -9.05 8.34 -6.37
CA ALA A 57 -8.45 7.44 -7.34
C ALA A 57 -8.55 5.99 -6.88
N VAL A 58 -8.70 5.08 -7.83
CA VAL A 58 -8.83 3.65 -7.57
C VAL A 58 -7.91 2.89 -8.52
N ALA A 59 -7.07 2.03 -7.96
CA ALA A 59 -6.27 1.08 -8.72
C ALA A 59 -6.96 -0.29 -8.70
N LYS A 60 -7.23 -0.81 -9.90
CA LYS A 60 -7.71 -2.18 -10.08
C LYS A 60 -6.53 -3.15 -10.02
N PRO A 61 -6.61 -4.24 -9.25
CA PRO A 61 -5.57 -5.27 -9.27
C PRO A 61 -5.49 -5.88 -10.67
N VAL A 62 -4.27 -5.90 -11.22
CA VAL A 62 -3.94 -6.65 -12.43
C VAL A 62 -2.72 -7.49 -12.13
N LYS A 63 -2.79 -8.80 -12.40
CA LYS A 63 -1.69 -9.70 -12.01
C LYS A 63 -0.35 -9.24 -12.61
N GLY A 64 0.63 -8.99 -11.74
CA GLY A 64 1.98 -8.53 -12.11
C GLY A 64 2.12 -7.01 -12.25
N SER A 65 1.04 -6.23 -12.12
CA SER A 65 1.11 -4.77 -12.08
C SER A 65 1.50 -4.28 -10.69
N ALA A 66 1.89 -3.01 -10.62
CA ALA A 66 2.23 -2.35 -9.37
C ALA A 66 1.61 -0.95 -9.30
N VAL A 67 1.36 -0.50 -8.07
CA VAL A 67 0.97 0.86 -7.73
C VAL A 67 2.06 1.44 -6.84
N VAL A 68 2.48 2.67 -7.13
CA VAL A 68 3.57 3.34 -6.44
C VAL A 68 3.12 4.72 -6.01
N TRP A 69 3.38 5.09 -4.76
CA TRP A 69 3.09 6.42 -4.24
C TRP A 69 4.15 6.87 -3.24
N HIS A 70 4.34 8.18 -3.13
CA HIS A 70 5.18 8.80 -2.11
C HIS A 70 4.34 9.07 -0.86
N ASN A 71 4.90 8.78 0.31
CA ASN A 71 4.24 8.98 1.60
C ASN A 71 4.62 10.30 2.27
N VAL A 72 5.69 10.94 1.80
CA VAL A 72 6.11 12.28 2.24
C VAL A 72 5.78 13.29 1.14
N LEU A 73 5.15 14.40 1.51
CA LEU A 73 5.07 15.58 0.66
C LEU A 73 6.46 16.23 0.65
N SER A 74 7.01 16.45 -0.54
CA SER A 74 8.25 17.22 -0.72
C SER A 74 8.11 18.66 -0.22
#